data_AF-A0A2D8JBB7-F1
#
_entry.id   AF-A0A2D8JBB7-F1
#
_cell.length_a   1.000
_cell.length_b   1.000
_cell.length_c   1.000
_cell.angle_alpha   90.00
_cell.angle_beta   90.00
_cell.angle_gamma   90.00
#
_symmetry.space_group_name_H-M   'P 1'
#
loop_
_entity.id
_entity.type
_entity.pdbx_description
1 polymer ?
#
loop_
_entity_poly.entity_id
_entity_poly.type
_entity_poly.pdbx_seq_one_letter_code
_entity_poly.pdbx_strand_id
1 'polypeptide(L)'
;MKKFILILFLIGCSQNKNSIKIVEKEEFQYLLNQDIQLIDVRTPNEFFNGTIGKAQNINFNSPLFKEQVLKLNKNKPVVVFCHAGGRSAKASLMLDSLGFKEIYDLRGGYSSWK
;
A
#
# COMPACT_ATOMS: atom_id res chain seq x y z
N MET A 1 44.04 -16.02 -27.05
CA MET A 1 43.53 -15.02 -26.09
C MET A 1 42.58 -14.07 -26.81
N LYS A 2 41.30 -14.44 -26.94
CA LYS A 2 40.27 -13.57 -27.53
C LYS A 2 39.25 -13.29 -26.42
N LYS A 3 39.25 -12.05 -25.90
CA LYS A 3 38.25 -11.56 -24.95
C LYS A 3 36.92 -11.45 -25.69
N PHE A 4 35.97 -12.33 -25.38
CA PHE A 4 34.57 -12.14 -25.74
C PHE A 4 33.83 -11.68 -24.49
N ILE A 5 33.52 -10.38 -24.48
CA ILE A 5 32.64 -9.74 -23.50
C ILE A 5 31.22 -10.21 -23.83
N LEU A 6 30.61 -10.98 -22.92
CA LEU A 6 29.19 -11.32 -22.98
C LEU A 6 28.45 -10.35 -22.06
N ILE A 7 28.02 -9.23 -22.63
CA ILE A 7 27.07 -8.31 -21.99
C ILE A 7 25.70 -9.01 -22.00
N LEU A 8 25.31 -9.58 -20.86
CA LEU A 8 23.96 -10.08 -20.69
C LEU A 8 23.06 -8.88 -20.37
N PHE A 9 22.34 -8.44 -21.39
CA PHE A 9 21.27 -7.44 -21.34
C PHE A 9 20.32 -7.75 -20.18
N LEU A 10 20.35 -6.92 -19.12
CA LEU A 10 19.26 -6.84 -18.16
C LEU A 10 18.07 -6.19 -18.90
N ILE A 11 17.20 -7.03 -19.47
CA ILE A 11 15.91 -6.59 -19.99
C ILE A 11 15.05 -6.23 -18.78
N GLY A 12 15.20 -4.98 -18.36
CA GLY A 12 14.27 -4.32 -17.45
C GLY A 12 12.94 -4.16 -18.17
N CYS A 13 12.03 -5.10 -17.97
CA CYS A 13 10.61 -4.84 -18.22
C CYS A 13 10.13 -3.84 -17.16
N SER A 14 10.23 -2.54 -17.45
CA SER A 14 9.40 -1.53 -16.79
C SER A 14 7.99 -1.67 -17.34
N GLN A 15 7.21 -2.58 -16.75
CA GLN A 15 5.76 -2.58 -16.95
C GLN A 15 5.20 -1.45 -16.11
N ASN A 16 4.85 -0.35 -16.76
CA ASN A 16 3.92 0.65 -16.21
C ASN A 16 2.54 -0.01 -16.03
N LYS A 17 2.43 -0.86 -14.99
CA LYS A 17 1.15 -1.23 -14.40
C LYS A 17 0.86 -0.19 -13.34
N ASN A 18 -0.26 0.50 -13.47
CA ASN A 18 -0.76 1.39 -12.42
C ASN A 18 -0.98 0.51 -11.17
N SER A 19 -0.05 0.56 -10.21
CA SER A 19 -0.02 -0.34 -9.05
C SER A 19 -1.13 -0.02 -8.05
N ILE A 20 -1.68 1.20 -8.13
CA ILE A 20 -2.72 1.73 -7.25
C ILE A 20 -4.09 1.53 -7.88
N LYS A 21 -4.96 0.81 -7.18
CA LYS A 21 -6.38 0.68 -7.49
C LYS A 21 -7.22 1.28 -6.36
N ILE A 22 -8.08 2.24 -6.69
CA ILE A 22 -9.10 2.71 -5.75
C ILE A 22 -10.25 1.70 -5.76
N VAL A 23 -10.64 1.21 -4.59
CA VAL A 23 -11.68 0.18 -4.44
C VAL A 23 -12.85 0.70 -3.62
N GLU A 24 -14.04 0.24 -3.98
CA GLU A 24 -15.26 0.45 -3.21
C GLU A 24 -15.34 -0.53 -2.03
N LYS A 25 -16.32 -0.33 -1.15
CA LYS A 25 -16.50 -1.11 0.08
C LYS A 25 -16.60 -2.61 -0.17
N GLU A 26 -17.33 -3.02 -1.20
CA GLU A 26 -17.59 -4.42 -1.53
C GLU A 26 -16.31 -5.15 -1.98
N GLU A 27 -15.53 -4.50 -2.85
CA GLU A 27 -14.23 -5.05 -3.26
C GLU A 27 -13.23 -5.06 -2.11
N PHE A 28 -13.23 -4.02 -1.27
CA PHE A 28 -12.42 -3.99 -0.06
C PHE A 28 -12.77 -5.15 0.88
N GLN A 29 -14.06 -5.43 1.10
CA GLN A 29 -14.52 -6.59 1.89
C GLN A 29 -14.00 -7.91 1.34
N TYR A 30 -13.99 -8.08 0.02
CA TYR A 30 -13.40 -9.26 -0.60
C TYR A 30 -11.90 -9.37 -0.31
N LEU A 31 -11.16 -8.27 -0.45
CA LEU A 31 -9.71 -8.22 -0.19
C LEU A 31 -9.35 -8.56 1.26
N LEU A 32 -10.20 -8.22 2.24
CA LEU A 32 -9.97 -8.58 3.65
C LEU A 32 -9.90 -10.10 3.91
N ASN A 33 -10.43 -10.91 2.99
CA ASN A 33 -10.38 -12.37 3.07
C ASN A 33 -9.19 -12.99 2.30
N GLN A 34 -8.36 -12.16 1.67
CA GLN A 34 -7.19 -12.59 0.91
C GLN A 34 -5.90 -12.45 1.75
N ASP A 35 -4.81 -13.03 1.27
CA ASP A 35 -3.50 -12.85 1.90
C ASP A 35 -2.91 -11.46 1.60
N ILE A 36 -3.27 -10.48 2.43
CA ILE A 36 -2.94 -9.06 2.23
C ILE A 36 -2.20 -8.44 3.42
N GLN A 37 -1.67 -7.23 3.22
CA GLN A 37 -1.17 -6.35 4.27
C GLN A 37 -2.15 -5.19 4.44
N LEU A 38 -2.93 -5.21 5.51
CA LEU A 38 -3.93 -4.16 5.77
C LEU A 38 -3.32 -3.06 6.65
N ILE A 39 -3.29 -1.82 6.16
CA ILE A 39 -2.72 -0.68 6.87
C ILE A 39 -3.76 0.43 7.09
N ASP A 40 -3.85 0.87 8.33
CA ASP A 40 -4.64 2.04 8.74
C ASP A 40 -3.67 3.21 8.95
N VAL A 41 -3.73 4.19 8.06
CA VAL A 41 -2.77 5.31 8.07
C VAL A 41 -3.25 6.52 8.88
N ARG A 42 -4.32 6.33 9.67
CA ARG A 42 -4.82 7.34 10.60
C ARG A 42 -3.88 7.51 11.81
N THR A 43 -4.16 8.52 12.62
CA THR A 43 -3.42 8.73 13.88
C THR A 43 -3.67 7.57 14.87
N PRO A 44 -2.76 7.34 15.82
CA PRO A 44 -2.95 6.29 16.84
C PRO A 44 -4.25 6.46 17.64
N ASN A 45 -4.68 7.70 17.90
CA ASN A 45 -5.94 7.96 18.60
C ASN A 45 -7.15 7.54 17.76
N GLU A 46 -7.17 7.86 16.45
CA GLU A 46 -8.24 7.40 15.55
C GLU A 46 -8.29 5.86 15.45
N PHE A 47 -7.11 5.21 15.39
CA PHE A 47 -6.99 3.75 15.35
C PHE A 47 -7.47 3.10 16.66
N PHE A 48 -7.10 3.66 17.81
CA PHE A 48 -7.52 3.19 19.13
C PHE A 48 -9.03 3.25 19.32
N ASN A 49 -9.70 4.25 18.72
CA ASN A 49 -11.16 4.37 18.72
C ASN A 49 -11.88 3.41 17.75
N GLY A 50 -11.15 2.46 17.16
CA GLY A 50 -11.67 1.42 16.28
C GLY A 50 -11.02 1.48 14.91
N THR A 51 -10.85 0.31 14.30
CA THR A 51 -10.24 0.11 12.99
C THR A 51 -11.00 -0.95 12.19
N ILE A 52 -10.59 -1.18 10.94
CA ILE A 52 -11.15 -2.22 10.08
C ILE A 52 -10.32 -3.49 10.23
N GLY A 53 -10.96 -4.59 10.61
CA GLY A 53 -10.33 -5.90 10.71
C GLY A 53 -9.09 -5.92 11.62
N LYS A 54 -8.01 -6.53 11.13
CA LYS A 54 -6.72 -6.64 11.83
C LYS A 54 -5.66 -5.67 11.28
N ALA A 55 -6.09 -4.46 10.89
CA ALA A 55 -5.19 -3.48 10.30
C ALA A 55 -4.00 -3.16 11.22
N GLN A 56 -2.82 -3.03 10.64
CA GLN A 56 -1.67 -2.45 11.31
C GLN A 56 -1.77 -0.91 11.25
N ASN A 57 -1.64 -0.22 12.38
CA ASN A 57 -1.54 1.23 12.36
C ASN A 57 -0.15 1.68 11.90
N ILE A 58 -0.10 2.43 10.79
CA ILE A 58 1.11 3.09 10.29
C ILE A 58 0.76 4.55 10.04
N ASN A 59 0.86 5.37 11.08
CA ASN A 59 0.40 6.76 11.06
C ASN A 59 1.09 7.59 9.96
N PHE A 60 0.32 8.05 8.97
CA PHE A 60 0.82 8.87 7.86
C PHE A 60 1.52 10.15 8.31
N ASN A 61 1.05 10.76 9.42
CA ASN A 61 1.60 12.02 9.92
C ASN A 61 2.90 11.81 10.73
N SER A 62 3.30 10.55 10.98
CA SER A 62 4.54 10.25 11.70
C SER A 62 5.75 10.50 10.80
N PRO A 63 6.85 11.10 11.32
CA PRO A 63 8.11 11.17 10.57
C PRO A 63 8.68 9.79 10.25
N LEU A 64 8.24 8.75 10.97
CA LEU A 64 8.66 7.36 10.79
C LEU A 64 7.80 6.60 9.75
N PHE A 65 6.79 7.23 9.14
CA PHE A 65 5.88 6.55 8.21
C PHE A 65 6.64 5.77 7.12
N LYS A 66 7.58 6.43 6.45
CA LYS A 66 8.40 5.83 5.38
C LYS A 66 9.21 4.62 5.89
N GLU A 67 9.82 4.72 7.06
CA GLU A 67 10.61 3.63 7.65
C GLU A 67 9.71 2.43 8.01
N GLN A 68 8.52 2.69 8.53
CA GLN A 68 7.57 1.65 8.91
C GLN A 68 7.03 0.90 7.69
N VAL A 69 6.66 1.61 6.60
CA VAL A 69 6.18 0.93 5.38
C VAL A 69 7.29 0.14 4.68
N LEU A 70 8.56 0.53 4.80
CA LEU A 70 9.69 -0.24 4.24
C LEU A 70 9.86 -1.63 4.86
N LYS A 71 9.25 -1.89 6.02
CA LYS A 71 9.24 -3.20 6.68
C LYS A 71 8.18 -4.15 6.09
N LEU A 72 7.27 -3.65 5.25
CA LEU A 72 6.25 -4.45 4.58
C LEU A 72 6.85 -5.18 3.36
N ASN A 73 6.23 -6.30 3.01
CA ASN A 73 6.59 -7.06 1.82
C ASN A 73 6.03 -6.39 0.55
N LYS A 74 6.90 -5.85 -0.29
CA LYS A 74 6.53 -5.15 -1.55
C LYS A 74 5.86 -6.06 -2.60
N ASN A 75 6.03 -7.37 -2.48
CA ASN A 75 5.43 -8.36 -3.38
C ASN A 75 4.05 -8.85 -2.91
N LYS A 76 3.64 -8.48 -1.69
CA LYS A 76 2.34 -8.84 -1.14
C LYS A 76 1.39 -7.65 -1.30
N PRO A 77 0.12 -7.84 -1.70
CA PRO A 77 -0.80 -6.74 -1.87
C PRO A 77 -0.97 -5.95 -0.57
N VAL A 78 -0.93 -4.63 -0.67
CA VAL A 78 -1.16 -3.73 0.46
C VAL A 78 -2.48 -3.02 0.28
N VAL A 79 -3.32 -3.06 1.29
CA VAL A 79 -4.62 -2.40 1.32
C VAL A 79 -4.51 -1.27 2.34
N VAL A 80 -4.80 -0.04 1.91
CA VAL A 80 -4.62 1.17 2.70
C VAL A 80 -5.92 1.95 2.80
N PHE A 81 -6.18 2.49 3.98
CA PHE A 81 -7.29 3.42 4.19
C PHE A 81 -6.90 4.46 5.25
N CYS A 82 -7.56 5.60 5.20
CA CYS A 82 -7.48 6.62 6.25
C CYS A 82 -8.90 6.98 6.74
N HIS A 83 -9.13 8.21 7.24
CA HIS A 83 -10.47 8.62 7.62
C HIS A 83 -11.41 8.81 6.42
N ALA A 84 -11.01 9.63 5.43
CA ALA A 84 -11.87 10.07 4.33
C ALA A 84 -11.25 9.93 2.92
N GLY A 85 -10.09 9.25 2.80
CA GLY A 85 -9.36 9.04 1.53
C GLY A 85 -8.16 9.96 1.28
N GLY A 86 -8.09 11.14 1.89
CA GLY A 86 -7.02 12.11 1.60
C GLY A 86 -5.60 11.68 2.00
N ARG A 87 -5.43 11.10 3.20
CA ARG A 87 -4.12 10.58 3.66
C ARG A 87 -3.76 9.27 2.96
N SER A 88 -4.74 8.41 2.68
CA SER A 88 -4.50 7.14 2.03
C SER A 88 -4.09 7.33 0.57
N ALA A 89 -4.68 8.30 -0.15
CA ALA A 89 -4.22 8.62 -1.50
C ALA A 89 -2.73 8.99 -1.55
N LYS A 90 -2.27 9.82 -0.60
CA LYS A 90 -0.85 10.19 -0.47
C LYS A 90 0.03 9.00 -0.06
N ALA A 91 -0.46 8.17 0.86
CA ALA A 91 0.22 6.95 1.27
C ALA A 91 0.39 5.97 0.09
N SER A 92 -0.67 5.74 -0.70
CA SER A 92 -0.66 4.89 -1.89
C SER A 92 0.39 5.34 -2.90
N LEU A 93 0.46 6.64 -3.19
CA LEU A 93 1.49 7.21 -4.08
C LEU A 93 2.92 6.99 -3.53
N MET A 94 3.10 7.14 -2.21
CA MET A 94 4.39 6.84 -1.59
C MET A 94 4.74 5.36 -1.72
N LEU A 95 3.80 4.45 -1.44
CA LEU A 95 4.01 3.01 -1.57
C LEU A 95 4.37 2.62 -3.01
N ASP A 96 3.69 3.19 -4.00
CA ASP A 96 4.01 2.99 -5.42
C ASP A 96 5.46 3.45 -5.72
N SER A 97 5.83 4.65 -5.27
CA SER A 97 7.20 5.17 -5.44
C SER A 97 8.28 4.32 -4.74
N LEU A 98 7.90 3.56 -3.71
CA LEU A 98 8.77 2.63 -2.98
C LEU A 98 8.85 1.24 -3.64
N GLY A 99 8.11 1.01 -4.72
CA GLY A 99 8.13 -0.22 -5.52
C GLY A 99 7.19 -1.32 -5.02
N PHE A 100 6.10 -0.96 -4.35
CA PHE A 100 5.04 -1.91 -4.04
C PHE A 100 4.30 -2.29 -5.33
N LYS A 101 4.04 -3.59 -5.52
CA LYS A 101 3.52 -4.10 -6.79
C LYS A 101 2.01 -3.99 -6.93
N GLU A 102 1.29 -3.99 -5.81
CA GLU A 102 -0.17 -4.06 -5.79
C GLU A 102 -0.69 -3.32 -4.55
N ILE A 103 -1.43 -2.24 -4.78
CA ILE A 103 -1.86 -1.28 -3.77
C ILE A 103 -3.35 -1.01 -3.98
N TYR A 104 -4.14 -1.17 -2.92
CA TYR A 104 -5.56 -0.88 -2.92
C TYR A 104 -5.90 0.24 -1.94
N ASP A 105 -6.58 1.28 -2.38
CA ASP A 105 -7.02 2.41 -1.55
C ASP A 105 -8.53 2.40 -1.39
N LEU A 106 -9.03 2.36 -0.15
CA LEU A 106 -10.46 2.39 0.12
C LEU A 106 -11.05 3.78 -0.19
N ARG A 107 -11.95 3.85 -1.18
CA ARG A 107 -12.70 5.07 -1.47
C ARG A 107 -13.49 5.50 -0.23
N GLY A 108 -13.34 6.77 0.15
CA GLY A 108 -14.04 7.35 1.31
C GLY A 108 -13.48 6.92 2.68
N GLY A 109 -12.47 6.05 2.71
CA GLY A 109 -11.79 5.62 3.94
C GLY A 109 -12.69 4.98 4.99
N TYR A 110 -12.31 5.11 6.25
CA TYR A 110 -13.03 4.58 7.40
C TYR A 110 -14.47 5.13 7.51
N SER A 111 -14.71 6.35 7.03
CA SER A 111 -16.03 6.98 7.09
C SER A 111 -17.05 6.31 6.15
N SER A 112 -16.64 5.81 4.98
CA SER A 112 -17.53 5.03 4.09
C SER A 112 -17.67 3.58 4.54
N TRP A 113 -16.72 3.09 5.35
CA TRP A 113 -16.78 1.75 5.90
C TRP A 113 -17.83 1.60 7.00
N LYS A 114 -17.88 2.57 7.92
CA LYS A 114 -18.72 2.55 9.12
C LYS A 114 -20.22 2.61 8.84
#